data_AF-A0A7J3MUT5-F1
#
_entry.id   AF-A0A7J3MUT5-F1
#
_cell.length_a   1.000
_cell.length_b   1.000
_cell.length_c   1.000
_cell.angle_alpha   90.00
_cell.angle_beta   90.00
_cell.angle_gamma   90.00
#
_symmetry.space_group_name_H-M   'P 1'
#
loop_
_entity.id
_entity.type
_entity.pdbx_description
1 polymer ?
#
loop_
_entity_poly.entity_id
_entity_poly.type
_entity_poly.pdbx_seq_one_letter_code
_entity_poly.pdbx_strand_id
1 'polypeptide(L)' 'MSDEVASKANLVFKDAKLLTGKDGYYIRVIGTEEQLKRIKEIIGEAGKEIEEQEKGEVLKKLKEEDENALAGFGSLFG' A
#
# COMPACT_ATOMS: atom_id res chain seq x y z
N MET A 1 -4.53 -20.30 -8.82
CA MET A 1 -3.34 -20.64 -8.03
C MET A 1 -2.89 -19.38 -7.34
N SER A 2 -2.89 -19.36 -6.00
CA SER A 2 -2.26 -18.27 -5.25
C SER A 2 -0.75 -18.46 -5.33
N ASP A 3 -0.02 -17.38 -5.62
CA ASP A 3 1.44 -17.42 -5.59
C ASP A 3 1.91 -17.50 -4.14
N GLU A 4 2.61 -18.57 -3.76
CA GLU A 4 2.97 -18.87 -2.36
C GLU A 4 3.93 -17.85 -1.73
N VAL A 5 4.66 -17.10 -2.56
CA VAL A 5 5.61 -16.07 -2.12
C VAL A 5 4.86 -14.76 -1.93
N ALA A 6 4.10 -14.32 -2.94
CA ALA A 6 3.32 -13.08 -2.89
C ALA A 6 2.19 -13.16 -1.85
N SER A 7 1.57 -14.32 -1.63
CA SER A 7 0.48 -14.50 -0.66
C SER A 7 0.92 -14.31 0.80
N LYS A 8 2.23 -14.38 1.08
CA LYS A 8 2.80 -14.14 2.41
C LYS A 8 3.15 -12.66 2.64
N ALA A 9 3.07 -11.82 1.60
CA ALA A 9 3.33 -10.39 1.73
C ALA A 9 2.10 -9.69 2.31
N ASN A 10 2.32 -8.58 3.02
CA ASN A 10 1.22 -7.73 3.44
C ASN A 10 0.88 -6.75 2.31
N LEU A 11 -0.34 -6.86 1.78
CA LEU A 11 -0.88 -6.03 0.70
C LEU A 11 -1.97 -5.13 1.24
N VAL A 12 -1.74 -3.82 1.18
CA VAL A 12 -2.72 -2.81 1.57
C VAL A 12 -3.21 -2.11 0.31
N PHE A 13 -4.49 -2.31 0.02
CA PHE A 13 -5.18 -1.65 -1.09
C PHE A 13 -5.83 -0.38 -0.59
N LYS A 14 -5.57 0.74 -1.28
CA LYS A 14 -6.10 2.05 -0.92
C LYS A 14 -6.65 2.74 -2.15
N ASP A 15 -7.82 3.33 -1.99
CA ASP A 15 -8.44 4.14 -3.04
C ASP A 15 -7.59 5.40 -3.27
N ALA A 16 -7.12 5.59 -4.50
CA ALA A 16 -6.29 6.74 -4.86
C ALA A 16 -7.04 8.06 -4.70
N LYS A 17 -8.38 8.03 -4.79
CA LYS A 17 -9.23 9.22 -4.66
C LYS A 17 -9.21 9.77 -3.25
N LEU A 18 -9.16 8.88 -2.25
CA LEU A 18 -9.08 9.26 -0.84
C LEU A 18 -7.70 9.81 -0.47
N LEU A 19 -6.66 9.29 -1.13
CA LEU A 19 -5.29 9.72 -0.88
C LEU A 19 -4.95 10.96 -1.70
N THR A 20 -4.88 10.90 -3.01
CA THR A 20 -4.36 12.00 -3.84
C THR A 20 -5.43 12.69 -4.69
N GLY A 21 -6.69 12.24 -4.61
CA GLY A 21 -7.78 12.73 -5.46
C GLY A 21 -7.73 12.20 -6.89
N LYS A 22 -6.82 11.27 -7.19
CA LYS A 22 -6.71 10.60 -8.49
C LYS A 22 -7.64 9.40 -8.59
N ASP A 23 -7.98 8.99 -9.80
CA ASP A 23 -8.74 7.75 -10.03
C ASP A 23 -7.82 6.52 -9.96
N GLY A 24 -8.34 5.42 -9.43
CA GLY A 24 -7.65 4.12 -9.34
C GLY A 24 -7.32 3.69 -7.92
N TYR A 25 -6.35 2.79 -7.78
CA TYR A 25 -5.95 2.21 -6.51
C TYR A 25 -4.43 2.22 -6.34
N TYR A 26 -3.98 2.56 -5.15
CA TYR A 26 -2.62 2.30 -4.71
C TYR A 26 -2.56 0.94 -4.02
N ILE A 27 -1.51 0.19 -4.33
CA ILE A 27 -1.20 -1.07 -3.66
C ILE A 27 0.12 -0.87 -2.93
N ARG A 28 0.06 -0.79 -1.60
CA ARG A 28 1.26 -0.81 -0.76
C ARG A 28 1.60 -2.25 -0.45
N VAL A 29 2.82 -2.63 -0.81
CA VAL A 29 3.36 -3.96 -0.55
C VAL A 29 4.42 -3.84 0.55
N ILE A 30 4.29 -4.63 1.60
CA ILE A 30 5.28 -4.75 2.67
C ILE A 30 5.70 -6.22 2.74
N GLY A 31 6.98 -6.48 2.50
CA GLY A 31 7.54 -7.82 2.46
C GLY A 31 9.03 -7.81 2.20
N THR A 32 9.60 -9.00 2.02
CA THR A 32 11.00 -9.19 1.63
C THR A 32 11.23 -8.77 0.17
N GLU A 33 12.49 -8.57 -0.22
CA GLU A 33 12.83 -8.23 -1.61
C GLU A 33 12.33 -9.26 -2.62
N GLU A 34 12.37 -10.55 -2.27
CA GLU A 34 11.85 -11.64 -3.10
C GLU A 34 10.34 -11.48 -3.33
N GLN A 35 9.58 -11.14 -2.29
CA GLN A 35 8.14 -10.90 -2.39
C GLN A 35 7.84 -9.67 -3.24
N LEU A 36 8.58 -8.58 -3.05
CA LEU A 36 8.42 -7.37 -3.86
C LEU A 36 8.68 -7.65 -5.34
N LYS A 37 9.76 -8.37 -5.65
CA LYS A 37 10.09 -8.75 -7.02
C LYS A 37 9.00 -9.62 -7.62
N ARG A 38 8.53 -10.64 -6.87
CA ARG A 38 7.50 -11.56 -7.34
C ARG A 38 6.18 -10.85 -7.62
N ILE A 39 5.80 -9.90 -6.77
CA ILE A 39 4.60 -9.10 -6.96
C ILE A 39 4.73 -8.19 -8.18
N LYS A 40 5.90 -7.58 -8.42
CA LYS A 40 6.15 -6.81 -9.66
C LYS A 40 6.00 -7.68 -10.92
N GLU A 41 6.50 -8.93 -10.89
CA GLU A 41 6.32 -9.87 -12.01
C GLU A 41 4.86 -10.24 -12.25
N ILE A 42 4.08 -10.45 -11.17
CA ILE A 42 2.65 -10.79 -11.25
C ILE A 42 1.83 -9.61 -11.79
N ILE A 43 2.11 -8.40 -11.29
CA ILE A 43 1.43 -7.18 -11.72
C ILE A 43 1.77 -6.90 -13.20
N GLY A 44 3.02 -7.13 -13.60
CA GLY A 44 3.47 -6.92 -14.97
C GLY A 44 3.12 -5.52 -15.46
N GLU A 45 2.39 -5.43 -16.57
CA GLU A 45 1.95 -4.18 -17.19
C GLU A 45 0.60 -3.66 -16.65
N ALA A 46 -0.08 -4.43 -15.77
CA ALA A 46 -1.37 -4.05 -15.22
C ALA A 46 -1.28 -2.95 -14.14
N GLY A 47 -0.07 -2.67 -13.67
CA GLY A 47 0.21 -1.62 -12.71
C GLY A 47 1.57 -0.99 -12.99
N LYS A 48 1.78 0.22 -12.48
CA LYS A 48 3.04 0.94 -12.60
C LYS A 48 3.54 1.35 -11.24
N GLU A 49 4.85 1.37 -11.09
CA GLU A 49 5.48 2.04 -9.95
C GLU A 49 5.25 3.54 -10.10
N ILE A 50 4.75 4.17 -9.05
CA ILE A 50 4.43 5.60 -9.04
C ILE A 50 5.73 6.41 -8.98
N GLU A 51 5.71 7.60 -9.56
CA GLU A 51 6.86 8.50 -9.56
C GLU A 51 7.23 8.93 -8.14
N GLU A 52 8.51 9.28 -7.92
CA GLU A 52 9.03 9.61 -6.59
C GLU A 52 8.29 10.78 -5.93
N GLN A 53 7.88 11.77 -6.73
CA GLN A 53 7.11 12.91 -6.24
C GLN A 53 5.73 12.50 -5.70
N GLU A 54 5.03 11.61 -6.40
CA GLU A 54 3.73 11.09 -6.00
C GLU A 54 3.85 10.12 -4.83
N LYS A 55 4.91 9.31 -4.82
CA LYS A 55 5.23 8.35 -3.76
C LYS A 55 5.38 9.03 -2.41
N GLY A 56 6.03 10.19 -2.34
CA GLY A 56 6.19 10.95 -1.11
C GLY A 56 4.84 11.38 -0.50
N GLU A 57 3.93 11.89 -1.34
CA GLU A 57 2.60 12.31 -0.89
C GLU A 57 1.76 11.12 -0.40
N VAL A 58 1.74 10.03 -1.18
CA VAL A 58 1.01 8.80 -0.83
C VAL A 58 1.51 8.21 0.48
N LEU A 59 2.83 8.11 0.66
CA LEU A 59 3.44 7.56 1.88
C LEU A 59 3.11 8.42 3.10
N LYS A 60 3.12 9.75 2.95
CA LYS A 60 2.76 10.67 4.03
C LYS A 60 1.32 10.44 4.48
N LYS A 61 0.37 10.41 3.55
CA LYS A 61 -1.05 10.19 3.87
C LYS A 61 -1.32 8.82 4.48
N LEU A 62 -0.66 7.78 3.98
CA LEU A 62 -0.76 6.44 4.56
C LEU A 62 -0.26 6.41 6.01
N LYS A 63 0.83 7.11 6.30
CA LYS A 63 1.35 7.21 7.66
C LYS A 63 0.38 7.98 8.58
N GLU A 64 -0.20 9.08 8.09
CA GLU A 64 -1.21 9.84 8.84
C GLU A 64 -2.46 9.00 9.13
N GLU A 65 -2.92 8.17 8.18
CA GLU A 65 -4.01 7.22 8.41
C GLU A 65 -3.65 6.17 9.47
N ASP A 66 -2.45 5.58 9.40
CA ASP A 66 -1.97 4.59 10.37
C ASP A 66 -1.89 5.20 11.80
N GLU A 67 -1.41 6.45 11.92
CA GLU A 67 -1.34 7.18 13.20
C GLU A 67 -2.72 7.54 13.76
N ASN A 68 -3.64 7.99 12.91
CA ASN A 68 -5.01 8.30 13.32
C ASN A 68 -5.78 7.04 13.77
N ALA A 69 -5.57 5.91 13.09
CA ALA A 69 -6.15 4.63 13.51
C ALA A 69 -5.64 4.21 14.90
N LEU A 70 -4.34 4.34 15.15
CA LEU A 70 -3.73 4.07 16.47
C LEU A 70 -4.27 5.00 17.56
N ALA A 71 -4.39 6.31 17.28
CA ALA A 71 -4.93 7.29 18.22
C ALA A 71 -6.42 7.04 18.55
N GLY A 72 -7.21 6.64 17.55
CA GLY A 72 -8.61 6.25 17.73
C GLY A 72 -8.77 5.00 18.60
N PHE A 73 -7.90 4.01 18.43
CA PHE A 73 -7.87 2.81 19.28
C PHE A 73 -7.49 3.11 20.74
N GLY A 74 -6.52 3.99 20.98
CA GLY A 74 -6.15 4.42 22.32
C GLY A 74 -7.28 5.10 23.10
N SER A 75 -8.24 5.69 22.37
CA SER A 75 -9.42 6.34 22.95
C SER A 75 -10.56 5.37 23.31
N LEU A 76 -10.53 4.14 22.80
CA LEU A 76 -11.55 3.11 23.08
C LEU A 76 -11.19 2.20 24.26
N PHE A 77 -9.92 2.20 24.68
CA PHE A 77 -9.41 1.45 25.83
C PHE A 77 -9.01 2.36 27.00
N GLY A 78 -9.34 3.65 26.94
CA GLY A 78 -9.12 4.65 27.99
C GLY A 78 -10.35 4.89 28.85
#